data_AF-A0A7Y5XX74-F1
#
_entry.id   AF-A0A7Y5XX74-F1
#
_cell.length_a   1.000
_cell.length_b   1.000
_cell.length_c   1.000
_cell.angle_alpha   90.00
_cell.angle_beta   90.00
_cell.angle_gamma   90.00
#
_symmetry.space_group_name_H-M   'P 1'
#
loop_
_entity.id
_entity.type
_entity.pdbx_description
1 polymer ?
#
loop_
_entity_poly.entity_id
_entity_poly.type
_entity_poly.pdbx_seq_one_letter_code
_entity_poly.pdbx_strand_id
1 'polypeptide(L)'
;AAQDANFFYGSRQDNEHTHGPTTLGTIEGGTTVIVRGRRSGGAWQTRERIMGALVHECSHILVKDYGELPATGTNAASFDRYRDEFRAYFVEPHGNFEGITDPTARATAIKDHLVGTSSTAVSSYPELHAAYWAAPLATNTFHQQVDGHTRPDGFNLANSPRLDRLVSLLREQRAGRAGVEDTIFQISVLSAAERQEAAGATLIATLLGRVAAPDADRIRRALTSPAAVGYGREMNPNDSPRVTAFLSAVAAKAPDEIVSTYRACNPQDRADLHFNEHVLSWIGATLPNELLMRTCVMCMITGRSFVYFDRVRVFAQACSAAAGASEMPEALRSALRDLSLDVRMGYYRFCEDAYRVHVEPLQEPVRRQVRAILRGDAEP
;
A
#
# COMPACT_ATOMS: atom_id res chain seq x y z
N ALA A 1 27.67 -20.13 25.31
CA ALA A 1 26.73 -19.35 24.47
C ALA A 1 27.44 -19.05 23.16
N ALA A 2 26.77 -19.15 22.01
CA ALA A 2 27.39 -18.79 20.73
C ALA A 2 27.79 -17.31 20.77
N GLN A 3 29.09 -17.03 20.64
CA GLN A 3 29.63 -15.67 20.71
C GLN A 3 29.35 -14.88 19.43
N ASP A 4 29.21 -15.59 18.31
CA ASP A 4 28.98 -15.05 16.98
C ASP A 4 27.81 -15.76 16.31
N ALA A 5 27.12 -15.06 15.41
CA ALA A 5 26.11 -15.64 14.55
C ALA A 5 26.40 -15.35 13.07
N ASN A 6 26.37 -16.43 12.30
CA ASN A 6 26.76 -16.45 10.90
C ASN A 6 25.53 -16.26 10.01
N PHE A 7 25.61 -15.28 9.12
CA PHE A 7 24.64 -14.97 8.09
C PHE A 7 25.16 -15.54 6.77
N PHE A 8 24.29 -16.17 6.00
CA PHE A 8 24.62 -16.77 4.70
C PHE A 8 23.85 -16.09 3.58
N TYR A 9 24.51 -15.74 2.48
CA TYR A 9 23.90 -15.09 1.31
C TYR A 9 23.65 -16.10 0.19
N GLY A 10 22.50 -15.97 -0.48
CA GLY A 10 22.19 -16.75 -1.69
C GLY A 10 21.69 -18.18 -1.43
N SER A 11 21.70 -19.01 -2.48
CA SER A 11 21.23 -20.40 -2.42
C SER A 11 22.29 -21.40 -1.93
N ARG A 12 23.45 -20.92 -1.46
CA ARG A 12 24.60 -21.73 -1.03
C ARG A 12 25.17 -21.22 0.30
N GLN A 13 25.77 -22.11 1.08
CA GLN A 13 26.28 -21.86 2.44
C GLN A 13 27.76 -21.41 2.46
N ASP A 14 28.23 -20.73 1.42
CA ASP A 14 29.64 -20.38 1.22
C ASP A 14 29.97 -18.88 1.38
N ASN A 15 28.98 -18.03 1.68
CA ASN A 15 29.15 -16.59 1.96
C ASN A 15 28.81 -16.26 3.42
N GLU A 16 29.73 -16.49 4.35
CA GLU A 16 29.54 -16.26 5.79
C GLU A 16 29.84 -14.82 6.20
N HIS A 17 28.88 -14.13 6.82
CA HIS A 17 29.07 -12.80 7.41
C HIS A 17 28.68 -12.83 8.89
N THR A 18 29.50 -12.22 9.74
CA THR A 18 29.38 -12.33 11.20
C THR A 18 28.60 -11.13 11.76
N HIS A 19 27.47 -11.38 12.43
CA HIS A 19 26.83 -10.37 13.29
C HIS A 19 26.52 -10.95 14.68
N GLY A 20 26.22 -10.07 15.64
CA GLY A 20 25.99 -10.45 17.03
C GLY A 20 24.85 -11.47 17.21
N PRO A 21 24.86 -12.26 18.30
CA PRO A 21 23.94 -13.38 18.49
C PRO A 21 22.47 -12.98 18.58
N THR A 22 22.14 -11.72 18.84
CA THR A 22 20.76 -11.20 18.97
C THR A 22 20.24 -10.47 17.73
N THR A 23 21.08 -10.23 16.72
CA THR A 23 20.71 -9.53 15.48
C THR A 23 19.68 -10.33 14.67
N LEU A 24 18.46 -9.79 14.52
CA LEU A 24 17.37 -10.43 13.77
C LEU A 24 17.33 -10.02 12.29
N GLY A 25 17.79 -8.80 11.99
CA GLY A 25 17.97 -8.26 10.66
C GLY A 25 19.13 -7.25 10.63
N THR A 26 19.58 -6.87 9.44
CA THR A 26 20.59 -5.81 9.23
C THR A 26 20.57 -5.35 7.76
N ILE A 27 21.26 -4.25 7.47
CA ILE A 27 21.45 -3.72 6.11
C ILE A 27 22.91 -3.85 5.70
N GLU A 28 23.15 -4.46 4.53
CA GLU A 28 24.44 -4.49 3.86
C GLU A 28 24.46 -3.58 2.63
N GLY A 29 25.58 -2.88 2.41
CA GLY A 29 25.78 -1.99 1.26
C GLY A 29 24.82 -0.80 1.19
N GLY A 30 24.06 -0.54 2.26
CA GLY A 30 23.06 0.53 2.32
C GLY A 30 21.73 0.24 1.60
N THR A 31 21.61 -0.91 0.92
CA THR A 31 20.44 -1.23 0.08
C THR A 31 19.94 -2.67 0.22
N THR A 32 20.74 -3.57 0.78
CA THR A 32 20.40 -4.99 0.89
C THR A 32 19.96 -5.30 2.31
N VAL A 33 18.70 -5.72 2.49
CA VAL A 33 18.20 -6.20 3.79
C VAL A 33 18.49 -7.67 3.94
N ILE A 34 19.04 -8.04 5.09
CA ILE A 34 19.33 -9.42 5.47
C ILE A 34 18.52 -9.73 6.71
N VAL A 35 17.74 -10.82 6.68
CA VAL A 35 16.94 -11.28 7.83
C VAL A 35 17.38 -12.67 8.24
N ARG A 36 17.59 -12.88 9.54
CA ARG A 36 18.02 -14.18 10.05
C ARG A 36 16.87 -15.19 10.02
N GLY A 37 17.09 -16.40 9.52
CA GLY A 37 16.06 -17.45 9.54
C GLY A 37 15.85 -18.13 10.91
N ARG A 38 16.91 -18.26 11.72
CA ARG A 38 16.88 -18.96 13.02
C ARG A 38 17.26 -18.04 14.17
N ARG A 39 16.66 -18.21 15.34
CA ARG A 39 17.05 -17.48 16.57
C ARG A 39 18.37 -18.01 17.12
N SER A 40 18.97 -17.30 18.07
CA SER A 40 20.21 -17.72 18.76
C SER A 40 20.11 -19.11 19.41
N GLY A 41 18.90 -19.53 19.82
CA GLY A 41 18.64 -20.88 20.32
C GLY A 41 18.45 -21.96 19.25
N GLY A 42 18.65 -21.66 17.96
CA GLY A 42 18.57 -22.61 16.84
C GLY A 42 17.17 -22.85 16.27
N ALA A 43 16.11 -22.37 16.92
CA ALA A 43 14.74 -22.48 16.43
C ALA A 43 14.48 -21.56 15.22
N TRP A 44 13.71 -22.03 14.24
CA TRP A 44 13.23 -21.21 13.13
C TRP A 44 12.35 -20.06 13.62
N GLN A 45 12.51 -18.89 13.01
CA GLN A 45 11.60 -17.76 13.21
C GLN A 45 10.25 -18.05 12.54
N THR A 46 9.17 -17.48 13.09
CA THR A 46 7.87 -17.49 12.42
C THR A 46 7.87 -16.56 11.22
N ARG A 47 6.94 -16.75 10.28
CA ARG A 47 6.79 -15.87 9.12
C ARG A 47 6.59 -14.42 9.55
N GLU A 48 5.74 -14.20 10.55
CA GLU A 48 5.38 -12.88 11.08
C GLU A 48 6.63 -12.17 11.61
N ARG A 49 7.50 -12.88 12.33
CA ARG A 49 8.76 -12.31 12.84
C ARG A 49 9.76 -11.98 11.75
N ILE A 50 9.86 -12.82 10.71
CA ILE A 50 10.70 -12.52 9.55
C ILE A 50 10.18 -11.25 8.84
N MET A 51 8.86 -11.13 8.68
CA MET A 51 8.24 -9.95 8.10
C MET A 51 8.44 -8.70 8.97
N GLY A 52 8.35 -8.82 10.30
CA GLY A 52 8.65 -7.75 11.25
C GLY A 52 10.06 -7.20 11.08
N ALA A 53 11.06 -8.10 11.16
CA ALA A 53 12.45 -7.74 10.95
C ALA A 53 12.70 -7.11 9.56
N LEU A 54 12.09 -7.65 8.50
CA LEU A 54 12.20 -7.06 7.16
C LEU A 54 11.65 -5.62 7.14
N VAL A 55 10.49 -5.37 7.73
CA VAL A 55 9.89 -4.02 7.77
C VAL A 55 10.73 -3.05 8.62
N HIS A 56 11.28 -3.51 9.75
CA HIS A 56 12.20 -2.74 10.59
C HIS A 56 13.41 -2.26 9.79
N GLU A 57 14.10 -3.18 9.10
CA GLU A 57 15.28 -2.83 8.30
C GLU A 57 14.93 -1.98 7.07
N CYS A 58 13.84 -2.29 6.37
CA CYS A 58 13.38 -1.47 5.24
C CYS A 58 13.04 -0.03 5.67
N SER A 59 12.51 0.16 6.88
CA SER A 59 12.22 1.47 7.45
C SER A 59 13.48 2.35 7.53
N HIS A 60 14.61 1.78 7.96
CA HIS A 60 15.90 2.48 7.99
C HIS A 60 16.37 2.93 6.59
N ILE A 61 16.07 2.15 5.55
CA ILE A 61 16.40 2.51 4.15
C ILE A 61 15.50 3.66 3.69
N LEU A 62 14.19 3.54 3.89
CA LEU A 62 13.20 4.50 3.39
C LEU A 62 13.40 5.89 4.01
N VAL A 63 13.57 5.98 5.33
CA VAL A 63 13.73 7.29 5.99
C VAL A 63 15.02 8.01 5.55
N LYS A 64 16.06 7.25 5.17
CA LYS A 64 17.30 7.77 4.59
C LYS A 64 17.10 8.20 3.14
N ASP A 65 16.40 7.40 2.32
CA ASP A 65 16.06 7.79 0.94
C ASP A 65 15.24 9.08 0.94
N TYR A 66 14.29 9.24 1.87
CA TYR A 66 13.51 10.46 2.02
C TYR A 66 14.34 11.67 2.47
N GLY A 67 15.51 11.45 3.06
CA GLY A 67 16.39 12.50 3.57
C GLY A 67 15.89 13.12 4.89
N GLU A 68 15.07 12.39 5.65
CA GLU A 68 14.44 12.89 6.88
C GLU A 68 15.26 12.58 8.14
N LEU A 69 16.08 11.53 8.11
CA LEU A 69 17.07 11.22 9.13
C LEU A 69 18.48 11.09 8.52
N PRO A 70 19.53 11.60 9.20
CA PRO A 70 20.90 11.46 8.73
C PRO A 70 21.38 10.00 8.83
N ALA A 71 22.50 9.69 8.17
CA ALA A 71 23.13 8.38 8.30
C ALA A 71 23.61 8.17 9.76
N THR A 72 23.09 7.14 10.40
CA THR A 72 23.30 6.84 11.83
C THR A 72 24.49 5.92 12.12
N GLY A 73 25.20 5.47 11.09
CA GLY A 73 26.31 4.51 11.20
C GLY A 73 27.62 5.05 11.79
N THR A 74 27.68 6.33 12.16
CA THR A 74 28.91 6.99 12.63
C THR A 74 29.04 7.07 14.15
N ASN A 75 27.94 7.01 14.91
CA ASN A 75 27.96 7.04 16.37
C ASN A 75 26.79 6.25 16.97
N ALA A 76 27.10 5.06 17.51
CA ALA A 76 26.14 4.13 18.12
C ALA A 76 25.42 4.70 19.36
N ALA A 77 25.95 5.76 19.98
CA ALA A 77 25.38 6.44 21.15
C ALA A 77 24.65 7.75 20.80
N SER A 78 24.45 8.07 19.51
CA SER A 78 23.85 9.35 19.09
C SER A 78 22.33 9.39 19.21
N PHE A 79 21.77 10.58 19.40
CA PHE A 79 20.32 10.77 19.38
C PHE A 79 19.70 10.45 18.00
N ASP A 80 20.42 10.69 16.91
CA ASP A 80 19.96 10.29 15.58
C ASP A 80 19.87 8.76 15.45
N ARG A 81 20.82 8.01 16.02
CA ARG A 81 20.73 6.54 16.11
C ARG A 81 19.50 6.10 16.90
N TYR A 82 19.22 6.75 18.03
CA TYR A 82 18.01 6.49 18.81
C TYR A 82 16.73 6.75 18.00
N ARG A 83 16.61 7.90 17.33
CA ARG A 83 15.44 8.27 16.52
C ARG A 83 15.18 7.29 15.38
N ASP A 84 16.23 6.86 14.69
CA ASP A 84 16.16 5.89 13.58
C ASP A 84 15.64 4.52 14.05
N GLU A 85 16.18 4.00 15.15
CA GLU A 85 15.72 2.74 15.77
C GLU A 85 14.33 2.86 16.38
N PHE A 86 14.03 3.97 17.03
CA PHE A 86 12.70 4.25 17.59
C PHE A 86 11.64 4.22 16.50
N ARG A 87 11.88 4.93 15.39
CA ARG A 87 10.98 4.92 14.21
C ARG A 87 10.79 3.51 13.67
N ALA A 88 11.88 2.76 13.46
CA ALA A 88 11.82 1.42 12.88
C ALA A 88 10.97 0.45 13.72
N TYR A 89 11.14 0.45 15.04
CA TYR A 89 10.28 -0.33 15.95
C TYR A 89 8.84 0.17 16.03
N PHE A 90 8.63 1.48 15.88
CA PHE A 90 7.29 2.06 15.90
C PHE A 90 6.45 1.58 14.71
N VAL A 91 7.06 1.49 13.53
CA VAL A 91 6.39 1.09 12.29
C VAL A 91 6.40 -0.42 12.03
N GLU A 92 7.09 -1.20 12.86
CA GLU A 92 7.14 -2.67 12.77
C GLU A 92 5.76 -3.28 13.08
N PRO A 93 5.14 -4.04 12.15
CA PRO A 93 3.79 -4.57 12.35
C PRO A 93 3.75 -5.80 13.27
N HIS A 94 4.83 -6.59 13.29
CA HIS A 94 4.95 -7.85 14.05
C HIS A 94 6.28 -7.86 14.76
N GLY A 95 6.34 -8.21 16.05
CA GLY A 95 7.62 -8.13 16.76
C GLY A 95 7.46 -7.91 18.25
N ASN A 96 8.37 -7.12 18.83
CA ASN A 96 8.45 -6.92 20.28
C ASN A 96 7.27 -6.13 20.86
N PHE A 97 6.56 -5.36 20.02
CA PHE A 97 5.50 -4.43 20.43
C PHE A 97 4.15 -4.73 19.75
N GLU A 98 4.03 -5.92 19.17
CA GLU A 98 2.77 -6.39 18.57
C GLU A 98 1.65 -6.40 19.62
N GLY A 99 0.50 -5.84 19.28
CA GLY A 99 -0.66 -5.73 20.17
C GLY A 99 -0.72 -4.47 21.04
N ILE A 100 0.35 -3.66 21.10
CA ILE A 100 0.30 -2.35 21.78
C ILE A 100 -0.28 -1.31 20.81
N THR A 101 -1.58 -1.05 20.94
CA THR A 101 -2.32 -0.13 20.06
C THR A 101 -2.30 1.33 20.54
N ASP A 102 -2.16 1.57 21.85
CA ASP A 102 -1.98 2.92 22.37
C ASP A 102 -0.59 3.45 21.98
N PRO A 103 -0.51 4.53 21.18
CA PRO A 103 0.77 5.06 20.71
C PRO A 103 1.70 5.51 21.84
N THR A 104 1.15 5.96 22.96
CA THR A 104 1.94 6.44 24.10
C THR A 104 2.57 5.26 24.85
N ALA A 105 1.78 4.23 25.16
CA ALA A 105 2.29 2.98 25.72
C ALA A 105 3.33 2.33 24.81
N ARG A 106 3.11 2.38 23.48
CA ARG A 106 4.07 1.85 22.50
C ARG A 106 5.38 2.62 22.51
N ALA A 107 5.34 3.95 22.52
CA ALA A 107 6.52 4.79 22.64
C ALA A 107 7.33 4.48 23.91
N THR A 108 6.66 4.32 25.05
CA THR A 108 7.31 3.94 26.31
C THR A 108 7.97 2.57 26.22
N ALA A 109 7.27 1.56 25.69
CA ALA A 109 7.82 0.21 25.54
C ALA A 109 9.05 0.18 24.60
N ILE A 110 9.03 0.97 23.52
CA ILE A 110 10.18 1.11 22.61
C ILE A 110 11.34 1.79 23.34
N LYS A 111 11.08 2.88 24.08
CA LYS A 111 12.12 3.54 24.89
C LYS A 111 12.77 2.56 25.84
N ASP A 112 11.98 1.81 26.61
CA ASP A 112 12.49 0.82 27.57
C ASP A 112 13.29 -0.29 26.88
N HIS A 113 12.91 -0.71 25.67
CA HIS A 113 13.69 -1.69 24.89
C HIS A 113 15.05 -1.13 24.41
N LEU A 114 15.08 0.13 23.97
CA LEU A 114 16.28 0.78 23.45
C LEU A 114 17.27 1.16 24.57
N VAL A 115 16.82 1.90 25.58
CA VAL A 115 17.70 2.46 26.62
C VAL A 115 17.58 1.75 27.97
N GLY A 116 16.68 0.78 28.12
CA GLY A 116 16.46 0.07 29.38
C GLY A 116 15.77 0.93 30.44
N THR A 117 15.64 0.35 31.63
CA THR A 117 15.19 1.01 32.86
C THR A 117 16.37 1.21 33.81
N SER A 118 16.17 2.01 34.87
CA SER A 118 17.19 2.23 35.91
C SER A 118 17.60 0.95 36.65
N SER A 119 16.79 -0.11 36.56
CA SER A 119 17.02 -1.40 37.20
C SER A 119 17.54 -2.49 36.25
N THR A 120 17.60 -2.24 34.94
CA THR A 120 18.13 -3.20 33.96
C THR A 120 19.57 -2.86 33.60
N ALA A 121 20.49 -3.78 33.92
CA ALA A 121 21.92 -3.62 33.61
C ALA A 121 22.26 -3.81 32.12
N VAL A 122 21.32 -4.28 31.30
CA VAL A 122 21.51 -4.58 29.88
C VAL A 122 20.23 -4.21 29.12
N SER A 123 20.32 -3.26 28.18
CA SER A 123 19.29 -3.04 27.16
C SER A 123 19.68 -3.76 25.86
N SER A 124 18.78 -3.76 24.87
CA SER A 124 19.09 -4.27 23.52
C SER A 124 20.15 -3.43 22.79
N TYR A 125 20.42 -2.20 23.27
CA TYR A 125 21.38 -1.25 22.71
C TYR A 125 22.29 -0.68 23.81
N PRO A 126 23.37 -1.40 24.19
CA PRO A 126 24.22 -1.04 25.32
C PRO A 126 24.81 0.37 25.26
N GLU A 127 25.17 0.85 24.07
CA GLU A 127 25.72 2.19 23.85
C GLU A 127 24.68 3.30 24.11
N LEU A 128 23.42 3.07 23.71
CA LEU A 128 22.32 3.99 23.99
C LEU A 128 21.97 3.98 25.48
N HIS A 129 21.97 2.81 26.12
CA HIS A 129 21.79 2.70 27.58
C HIS A 129 22.85 3.47 28.34
N ALA A 130 24.12 3.25 28.03
CA ALA A 130 25.23 3.93 28.68
C ALA A 130 25.14 5.47 28.51
N ALA A 131 24.77 5.94 27.33
CA ALA A 131 24.56 7.37 27.08
C ALA A 131 23.35 7.95 27.85
N TYR A 132 22.24 7.21 27.92
CA TYR A 132 21.02 7.65 28.60
C TYR A 132 21.19 7.74 30.13
N TRP A 133 21.87 6.75 30.72
CA TRP A 133 22.06 6.67 32.17
C TRP A 133 23.35 7.35 32.66
N ALA A 134 24.11 7.99 31.75
CA ALA A 134 25.30 8.74 32.13
C ALA A 134 24.94 9.86 33.12
N ALA A 135 25.59 9.85 34.28
CA ALA A 135 25.39 10.85 35.32
C ALA A 135 26.16 12.14 35.02
N PRO A 136 25.66 13.31 35.45
CA PRO A 136 24.38 13.50 36.15
C PRO A 136 23.18 13.60 35.19
N LEU A 137 22.11 12.85 35.48
CA LEU A 137 20.91 12.78 34.61
C LEU A 137 20.26 14.16 34.39
N ALA A 138 20.23 15.02 35.41
CA ALA A 138 19.59 16.33 35.35
C ALA A 138 20.15 17.25 34.25
N THR A 139 21.39 17.08 33.84
CA THR A 139 22.05 17.88 32.78
C THR A 139 22.45 17.03 31.58
N ASN A 140 22.03 15.76 31.54
CA ASN A 140 22.34 14.87 30.42
C ASN A 140 21.44 15.23 29.23
N THR A 141 22.02 15.87 28.22
CA THR A 141 21.29 16.28 27.00
C THR A 141 20.68 15.10 26.26
N PHE A 142 21.38 13.97 26.15
CA PHE A 142 20.86 12.78 25.47
C PHE A 142 19.66 12.21 26.22
N HIS A 143 19.73 12.14 27.56
CA HIS A 143 18.61 11.75 28.41
C HIS A 143 17.37 12.63 28.18
N GLN A 144 17.56 13.96 28.21
CA GLN A 144 16.48 14.92 27.98
C GLN A 144 15.88 14.80 26.57
N GLN A 145 16.72 14.58 25.55
CA GLN A 145 16.28 14.38 24.16
C GLN A 145 15.45 13.11 24.01
N VAL A 146 15.89 12.00 24.60
CA VAL A 146 15.17 10.72 24.58
C VAL A 146 13.83 10.84 25.31
N ASP A 147 13.78 11.47 26.49
CA ASP A 147 12.52 11.65 27.22
C ASP A 147 11.53 12.58 26.50
N GLY A 148 12.04 13.55 25.75
CA GLY A 148 11.21 14.42 24.91
C GLY A 148 10.69 13.76 23.63
N HIS A 149 11.27 12.64 23.20
CA HIS A 149 10.94 11.97 21.94
C HIS A 149 9.85 10.90 22.14
N THR A 150 8.59 11.31 21.99
CA THR A 150 7.43 10.45 22.27
C THR A 150 6.68 9.96 21.03
N ARG A 151 7.13 10.35 19.83
CA ARG A 151 6.50 10.02 18.54
C ARG A 151 7.57 9.79 17.48
N PRO A 152 7.36 8.87 16.53
CA PRO A 152 8.32 8.62 15.46
C PRO A 152 8.43 9.83 14.53
N ASP A 153 9.63 10.09 14.04
CA ASP A 153 9.88 11.13 13.04
C ASP A 153 9.63 10.64 11.61
N GLY A 154 9.43 11.62 10.72
CA GLY A 154 9.43 11.43 9.28
C GLY A 154 8.07 11.07 8.69
N PHE A 155 8.12 10.69 7.41
CA PHE A 155 7.01 10.37 6.54
C PHE A 155 6.88 8.86 6.34
N ASN A 156 5.71 8.44 5.89
CA ASN A 156 5.31 7.07 5.63
C ASN A 156 5.37 6.16 6.87
N LEU A 157 4.77 6.62 7.97
CA LEU A 157 4.75 5.88 9.25
C LEU A 157 3.92 4.59 9.20
N ALA A 158 3.08 4.42 8.17
CA ALA A 158 2.33 3.20 7.91
C ALA A 158 3.03 2.25 6.92
N ASN A 159 4.24 2.57 6.43
CA ASN A 159 4.91 1.85 5.34
C ASN A 159 4.01 1.61 4.12
N SER A 160 3.21 2.62 3.78
CA SER A 160 2.32 2.61 2.63
C SER A 160 3.11 2.68 1.33
N PRO A 161 2.91 1.72 0.40
CA PRO A 161 3.47 1.82 -0.95
C PRO A 161 2.84 2.99 -1.73
N ARG A 162 1.66 3.47 -1.32
CA ARG A 162 0.98 4.58 -1.99
C ARG A 162 1.60 5.92 -1.63
N LEU A 163 2.00 6.09 -0.37
CA LEU A 163 2.77 7.27 0.07
C LEU A 163 4.16 7.28 -0.54
N ASP A 164 4.81 6.12 -0.65
CA ASP A 164 6.10 5.99 -1.32
C ASP A 164 6.01 6.35 -2.82
N ARG A 165 4.97 5.87 -3.52
CA ARG A 165 4.72 6.23 -4.91
C ARG A 165 4.46 7.73 -5.09
N LEU A 166 3.79 8.38 -4.13
CA LEU A 166 3.59 9.84 -4.16
C LEU A 166 4.93 10.58 -4.14
N VAL A 167 5.85 10.20 -3.23
CA VAL A 167 7.20 10.78 -3.16
C VAL A 167 7.95 10.56 -4.48
N SER A 168 7.89 9.34 -5.03
CA SER A 168 8.49 9.00 -6.32
C SER A 168 7.96 9.87 -7.46
N LEU A 169 6.63 10.05 -7.56
CA LEU A 169 6.00 10.88 -8.58
C LEU A 169 6.41 12.36 -8.46
N LEU A 170 6.48 12.92 -7.25
CA LEU A 170 6.95 14.28 -7.05
C LEU A 170 8.43 14.46 -7.45
N ARG A 171 9.28 13.44 -7.23
CA ARG A 171 10.67 13.42 -7.71
C ARG A 171 10.73 13.26 -9.24
N GLU A 172 9.87 12.45 -9.83
CA GLU A 172 9.76 12.23 -11.29
C GLU A 172 9.25 13.47 -12.02
N GLN A 173 8.29 14.21 -11.46
CA GLN A 173 7.81 15.50 -11.99
C GLN A 173 8.94 16.51 -12.15
N ARG A 174 9.79 16.62 -11.12
CA ARG A 174 10.99 17.46 -11.19
C ARG A 174 11.91 17.06 -12.34
N ALA A 175 12.00 15.77 -12.62
CA ALA A 175 12.81 15.23 -13.72
C ALA A 175 12.09 15.28 -15.09
N GLY A 176 10.86 15.81 -15.16
CA GLY A 176 10.05 15.82 -16.38
C GLY A 176 9.56 14.44 -16.82
N ARG A 177 9.54 13.45 -15.91
CA ARG A 177 9.17 12.06 -16.20
C ARG A 177 7.75 11.68 -15.77
N ALA A 178 7.08 12.54 -15.01
CA ALA A 178 5.69 12.39 -14.60
C ALA A 178 4.95 13.72 -14.73
N GLY A 179 3.66 13.68 -15.02
CA GLY A 179 2.78 14.83 -15.11
C GLY A 179 2.15 15.22 -13.77
N VAL A 180 1.54 16.41 -13.71
CA VAL A 180 0.70 16.85 -12.57
C VAL A 180 -0.47 15.90 -12.33
N GLU A 181 -1.06 15.38 -13.41
CA GLU A 181 -2.21 14.48 -13.34
C GLU A 181 -1.86 13.13 -12.72
N ASP A 182 -0.69 12.54 -13.01
CA ASP A 182 -0.21 11.30 -12.35
C ASP A 182 -0.17 11.45 -10.82
N THR A 183 0.26 12.61 -10.34
CA THR A 183 0.34 12.90 -8.90
C THR A 183 -1.05 13.09 -8.30
N ILE A 184 -1.94 13.82 -8.99
CA ILE A 184 -3.33 13.99 -8.55
C ILE A 184 -4.06 12.64 -8.52
N PHE A 185 -3.81 11.80 -9.52
CA PHE A 185 -4.29 10.43 -9.56
C PHE A 185 -3.78 9.63 -8.37
N GLN A 186 -2.48 9.67 -8.07
CA GLN A 186 -1.92 8.99 -6.92
C GLN A 186 -2.55 9.47 -5.60
N ILE A 187 -2.81 10.77 -5.46
CA ILE A 187 -3.50 11.32 -4.29
C ILE A 187 -4.93 10.78 -4.19
N SER A 188 -5.60 10.59 -5.32
CA SER A 188 -6.98 10.08 -5.35
C SER A 188 -7.12 8.65 -4.82
N VAL A 189 -6.04 7.86 -4.82
CA VAL A 189 -6.01 6.50 -4.27
C VAL A 189 -5.46 6.42 -2.85
N LEU A 190 -5.05 7.54 -2.25
CA LEU A 190 -4.69 7.61 -0.84
C LEU A 190 -5.95 7.55 0.04
N SER A 191 -5.88 6.78 1.12
CA SER A 191 -6.83 6.79 2.23
C SER A 191 -6.83 8.16 2.93
N ALA A 192 -7.86 8.41 3.76
CA ALA A 192 -7.97 9.67 4.50
C ALA A 192 -6.76 9.92 5.41
N ALA A 193 -6.27 8.88 6.11
CA ALA A 193 -5.10 8.97 6.98
C ALA A 193 -3.81 9.25 6.18
N GLU A 194 -3.61 8.56 5.07
CA GLU A 194 -2.46 8.80 4.18
C GLU A 194 -2.46 10.22 3.60
N ARG A 195 -3.63 10.76 3.21
CA ARG A 195 -3.73 12.15 2.75
C ARG A 195 -3.43 13.13 3.86
N GLN A 196 -3.93 12.89 5.07
CA GLN A 196 -3.65 13.75 6.22
C GLN A 196 -2.15 13.78 6.54
N GLU A 197 -1.49 12.62 6.51
CA GLU A 197 -0.04 12.52 6.68
C GLU A 197 0.70 13.28 5.57
N ALA A 198 0.38 13.03 4.30
CA ALA A 198 1.01 13.71 3.17
C ALA A 198 0.77 15.23 3.16
N ALA A 199 -0.43 15.69 3.53
CA ALA A 199 -0.75 17.11 3.62
C ALA A 199 0.04 17.83 4.73
N GLY A 200 0.33 17.15 5.84
CA GLY A 200 1.07 17.69 6.97
C GLY A 200 2.59 17.51 6.90
N ALA A 201 3.10 16.70 5.97
CA ALA A 201 4.50 16.32 5.92
C ALA A 201 5.42 17.43 5.35
N THR A 202 6.46 17.78 6.11
CA THR A 202 7.53 18.69 5.68
C THR A 202 8.23 18.20 4.41
N LEU A 203 8.41 16.88 4.26
CA LEU A 203 8.95 16.27 3.05
C LEU A 203 8.12 16.63 1.81
N ILE A 204 6.80 16.46 1.87
CA ILE A 204 5.89 16.77 0.77
C ILE A 204 5.90 18.27 0.47
N ALA A 205 5.86 19.12 1.50
CA ALA A 205 5.99 20.57 1.32
C ALA A 205 7.31 20.96 0.61
N THR A 206 8.41 20.33 0.98
CA THR A 206 9.74 20.55 0.37
C THR A 206 9.78 20.12 -1.09
N LEU A 207 9.19 18.96 -1.42
CA LEU A 207 9.10 18.45 -2.78
C LEU A 207 8.19 19.36 -3.65
N LEU A 208 7.06 19.81 -3.12
CA LEU A 208 6.15 20.73 -3.80
C LEU A 208 6.76 22.12 -4.05
N GLY A 209 7.66 22.58 -3.19
CA GLY A 209 8.43 23.81 -3.41
C GLY A 209 9.31 23.78 -4.67
N ARG A 210 9.49 22.60 -5.28
CA ARG A 210 10.27 22.38 -6.51
C ARG A 210 9.41 22.12 -7.74
N VAL A 211 8.09 22.10 -7.58
CA VAL A 211 7.10 21.97 -8.66
C VAL A 211 6.65 23.36 -9.10
N ALA A 212 6.23 23.54 -10.35
CA ALA A 212 5.67 24.80 -10.84
C ALA A 212 4.49 25.24 -9.96
N ALA A 213 4.42 26.52 -9.59
CA ALA A 213 3.46 27.02 -8.61
C ALA A 213 1.98 26.65 -8.89
N PRO A 214 1.47 26.75 -10.14
CA PRO A 214 0.09 26.35 -10.44
C PRO A 214 -0.18 24.87 -10.14
N ASP A 215 0.75 23.99 -10.47
CA ASP A 215 0.63 22.55 -10.25
C ASP A 215 0.80 22.18 -8.78
N ALA A 216 1.74 22.84 -8.09
CA ALA A 216 1.90 22.69 -6.64
C ALA A 216 0.63 23.06 -5.89
N ASP A 217 -0.06 24.14 -6.29
CA ASP A 217 -1.34 24.53 -5.69
C ASP A 217 -2.46 23.53 -5.98
N ARG A 218 -2.49 22.95 -7.18
CA ARG A 218 -3.44 21.87 -7.51
C ARG A 218 -3.20 20.64 -6.63
N ILE A 219 -1.94 20.25 -6.44
CA ILE A 219 -1.56 19.12 -5.59
C ILE A 219 -1.93 19.37 -4.12
N ARG A 220 -1.63 20.57 -3.58
CA ARG A 220 -2.03 20.95 -2.21
C ARG A 220 -3.54 20.83 -2.03
N ARG A 221 -4.33 21.37 -2.97
CA ARG A 221 -5.79 21.26 -2.93
C ARG A 221 -6.26 19.80 -2.97
N ALA A 222 -5.63 18.96 -3.80
CA ALA A 222 -5.97 17.54 -3.89
C ALA A 222 -5.68 16.78 -2.57
N LEU A 223 -4.59 17.12 -1.88
CA LEU A 223 -4.23 16.54 -0.58
C LEU A 223 -5.19 16.96 0.54
N THR A 224 -5.62 18.22 0.56
CA THR A 224 -6.49 18.76 1.62
C THR A 224 -7.98 18.62 1.35
N SER A 225 -8.38 18.35 0.10
CA SER A 225 -9.78 18.17 -0.22
C SER A 225 -10.32 16.89 0.41
N PRO A 226 -11.52 16.91 1.03
CA PRO A 226 -12.13 15.73 1.62
C PRO A 226 -12.31 14.65 0.56
N ALA A 227 -11.41 13.64 0.53
CA ALA A 227 -11.39 12.46 -0.34
C ALA A 227 -12.05 12.61 -1.73
N ALA A 228 -11.99 13.79 -2.35
CA ALA A 228 -12.94 14.06 -3.42
C ALA A 228 -12.44 13.36 -4.67
N VAL A 229 -13.37 12.61 -5.22
CA VAL A 229 -13.13 11.73 -6.33
C VAL A 229 -13.22 12.55 -7.60
N GLY A 230 -12.22 12.45 -8.48
CA GLY A 230 -12.27 13.11 -9.79
C GLY A 230 -11.57 14.47 -9.94
N TYR A 231 -10.48 14.75 -9.20
CA TYR A 231 -9.66 15.95 -9.45
C TYR A 231 -8.67 15.84 -10.61
N GLY A 232 -8.40 14.63 -11.10
CA GLY A 232 -7.59 14.44 -12.29
C GLY A 232 -8.42 14.74 -13.52
N ARG A 233 -7.97 15.65 -14.38
CA ARG A 233 -8.59 15.86 -15.70
C ARG A 233 -8.60 14.58 -16.52
N GLU A 234 -7.72 13.64 -16.23
CA GLU A 234 -7.69 12.33 -16.86
C GLU A 234 -8.89 11.45 -16.48
N MET A 235 -9.45 11.60 -15.26
CA MET A 235 -10.62 10.85 -14.81
C MET A 235 -11.95 11.57 -15.10
N ASN A 236 -11.93 12.90 -15.13
CA ASN A 236 -13.10 13.74 -15.42
C ASN A 236 -12.71 14.92 -16.34
N PRO A 237 -12.47 14.69 -17.64
CA PRO A 237 -11.90 15.70 -18.55
C PRO A 237 -12.72 16.97 -18.68
N ASN A 238 -14.03 16.86 -18.47
CA ASN A 238 -14.99 17.94 -18.65
C ASN A 238 -15.47 18.52 -17.31
N ASP A 239 -14.81 18.19 -16.19
CA ASP A 239 -15.21 18.62 -14.83
C ASP A 239 -16.70 18.37 -14.55
N SER A 240 -17.24 17.26 -15.07
CA SER A 240 -18.66 16.93 -15.00
C SER A 240 -19.06 16.61 -13.56
N PRO A 241 -20.03 17.33 -12.96
CA PRO A 241 -20.47 17.04 -11.60
C PRO A 241 -21.14 15.66 -11.46
N ARG A 242 -21.62 15.10 -12.58
CA ARG A 242 -22.23 13.76 -12.62
C ARG A 242 -21.17 12.67 -12.54
N VAL A 243 -20.05 12.86 -13.25
CA VAL A 243 -18.88 11.97 -13.14
C VAL A 243 -18.32 12.03 -11.73
N THR A 244 -18.17 13.22 -11.14
CA THR A 244 -17.76 13.37 -9.74
C THR A 244 -18.70 12.61 -8.79
N ALA A 245 -20.02 12.77 -8.92
CA ALA A 245 -20.98 12.05 -8.09
C ALA A 245 -20.88 10.52 -8.25
N PHE A 246 -20.68 10.04 -9.49
CA PHE A 246 -20.46 8.62 -9.76
C PHE A 246 -19.21 8.08 -9.08
N LEU A 247 -18.07 8.74 -9.28
CA LEU A 247 -16.83 8.28 -8.67
C LEU A 247 -16.88 8.40 -7.13
N SER A 248 -17.58 9.40 -6.59
CA SER A 248 -17.88 9.50 -5.15
C SER A 248 -18.67 8.30 -4.63
N ALA A 249 -19.70 7.86 -5.35
CA ALA A 249 -20.47 6.67 -4.98
C ALA A 249 -19.61 5.39 -4.99
N VAL A 250 -18.68 5.28 -5.95
CA VAL A 250 -17.71 4.17 -6.00
C VAL A 250 -16.80 4.19 -4.78
N ALA A 251 -16.27 5.35 -4.39
CA ALA A 251 -15.44 5.48 -3.19
C ALA A 251 -16.20 5.18 -1.90
N ALA A 252 -17.48 5.55 -1.84
CA ALA A 252 -18.38 5.25 -0.73
C ALA A 252 -18.80 3.77 -0.67
N LYS A 253 -18.50 2.97 -1.71
CA LYS A 253 -18.88 1.56 -1.83
C LYS A 253 -20.39 1.33 -1.74
N ALA A 254 -21.18 2.27 -2.26
CA ALA A 254 -22.63 2.25 -2.18
C ALA A 254 -23.24 1.74 -3.51
N PRO A 255 -23.56 0.43 -3.67
CA PRO A 255 -23.92 -0.15 -4.96
C PRO A 255 -25.16 0.50 -5.62
N ASP A 256 -26.17 0.83 -4.84
CA ASP A 256 -27.38 1.49 -5.35
C ASP A 256 -27.09 2.93 -5.81
N GLU A 257 -26.21 3.63 -5.10
CA GLU A 257 -25.75 4.97 -5.46
C GLU A 257 -24.87 4.93 -6.72
N ILE A 258 -23.98 3.94 -6.84
CA ILE A 258 -23.13 3.72 -8.02
C ILE A 258 -23.99 3.57 -9.27
N VAL A 259 -25.02 2.72 -9.22
CA VAL A 259 -25.92 2.48 -10.36
C VAL A 259 -26.74 3.73 -10.69
N SER A 260 -27.28 4.40 -9.68
CA SER A 260 -28.13 5.59 -9.88
C SER A 260 -27.35 6.81 -10.39
N THR A 261 -26.14 7.06 -9.88
CA THR A 261 -25.27 8.15 -10.32
C THR A 261 -24.69 7.90 -11.71
N TYR A 262 -24.31 6.67 -12.05
CA TYR A 262 -23.89 6.32 -13.42
C TYR A 262 -25.04 6.43 -14.42
N ARG A 263 -26.27 6.07 -14.00
CA ARG A 263 -27.48 6.30 -14.81
C ARG A 263 -27.71 7.79 -15.07
N ALA A 264 -27.39 8.67 -14.12
CA ALA A 264 -27.53 10.11 -14.28
C ALA A 264 -26.49 10.73 -15.24
N CYS A 265 -25.33 10.09 -15.43
CA CYS A 265 -24.31 10.52 -16.39
C CYS A 265 -24.90 10.61 -17.81
N ASN A 266 -24.58 11.70 -18.51
CA ASN A 266 -25.03 11.91 -19.89
C ASN A 266 -24.23 11.02 -20.88
N PRO A 267 -24.61 10.95 -22.17
CA PRO A 267 -23.90 10.11 -23.14
C PRO A 267 -22.41 10.44 -23.32
N GLN A 268 -22.03 11.71 -23.19
CA GLN A 268 -20.63 12.17 -23.26
C GLN A 268 -19.85 11.74 -22.02
N ASP A 269 -20.39 11.94 -20.81
CA ASP A 269 -19.80 11.46 -19.56
C ASP A 269 -19.50 9.96 -19.66
N ARG A 270 -20.46 9.15 -20.15
CA ARG A 270 -20.27 7.71 -20.33
C ARG A 270 -19.30 7.37 -21.47
N ALA A 271 -19.09 8.26 -22.43
CA ALA A 271 -18.06 8.11 -23.46
C ALA A 271 -16.67 8.34 -22.85
N ASP A 272 -16.52 9.39 -22.06
CA ASP A 272 -15.25 9.79 -21.44
C ASP A 272 -14.75 8.75 -20.41
N LEU A 273 -15.68 8.06 -19.75
CA LEU A 273 -15.35 6.96 -18.82
C LEU A 273 -15.03 5.63 -19.54
N HIS A 274 -15.53 5.43 -20.76
CA HIS A 274 -15.43 4.15 -21.46
C HIS A 274 -13.98 3.79 -21.80
N PHE A 275 -13.50 2.66 -21.27
CA PHE A 275 -12.09 2.23 -21.38
C PHE A 275 -11.06 3.28 -20.94
N ASN A 276 -11.46 4.23 -20.10
CA ASN A 276 -10.52 5.20 -19.55
C ASN A 276 -9.58 4.52 -18.55
N GLU A 277 -8.30 4.41 -18.90
CA GLU A 277 -7.29 3.68 -18.13
C GLU A 277 -7.13 4.23 -16.71
N HIS A 278 -7.20 5.55 -16.55
CA HIS A 278 -7.12 6.19 -15.24
C HIS A 278 -8.32 5.80 -14.38
N VAL A 279 -9.54 5.90 -14.92
CA VAL A 279 -10.74 5.50 -14.19
C VAL A 279 -10.70 4.02 -13.79
N LEU A 280 -10.33 3.12 -14.71
CA LEU A 280 -10.25 1.69 -14.44
C LEU A 280 -9.19 1.37 -13.36
N SER A 281 -8.00 1.96 -13.46
CA SER A 281 -6.94 1.84 -12.47
C SER A 281 -7.38 2.37 -11.09
N TRP A 282 -8.05 3.52 -11.07
CA TRP A 282 -8.58 4.13 -9.84
C TRP A 282 -9.62 3.23 -9.16
N ILE A 283 -10.53 2.62 -9.93
CA ILE A 283 -11.52 1.68 -9.40
C ILE A 283 -10.82 0.46 -8.77
N GLY A 284 -9.79 -0.06 -9.44
CA GLY A 284 -8.96 -1.15 -8.92
C GLY A 284 -8.37 -0.85 -7.55
N ALA A 285 -7.80 0.35 -7.40
CA ALA A 285 -7.19 0.81 -6.15
C ALA A 285 -8.19 1.20 -5.06
N THR A 286 -9.38 1.68 -5.45
CA THR A 286 -10.45 2.13 -4.54
C THR A 286 -11.25 0.97 -3.98
N LEU A 287 -11.41 -0.10 -4.77
CA LEU A 287 -12.14 -1.31 -4.40
C LEU A 287 -11.19 -2.52 -4.34
N PRO A 288 -10.08 -2.50 -3.57
CA PRO A 288 -9.05 -3.55 -3.64
C PRO A 288 -9.57 -4.91 -3.15
N ASN A 289 -10.45 -4.89 -2.14
CA ASN A 289 -11.00 -6.09 -1.50
C ASN A 289 -12.45 -6.40 -1.94
N GLU A 290 -13.09 -5.52 -2.71
CA GLU A 290 -14.50 -5.67 -3.13
C GLU A 290 -14.57 -6.30 -4.53
N LEU A 291 -14.00 -7.49 -4.72
CA LEU A 291 -13.78 -8.11 -6.03
C LEU A 291 -15.01 -8.06 -6.96
N LEU A 292 -16.17 -8.50 -6.46
CA LEU A 292 -17.40 -8.54 -7.25
C LEU A 292 -17.88 -7.13 -7.60
N MET A 293 -17.88 -6.20 -6.64
CA MET A 293 -18.29 -4.81 -6.86
C MET A 293 -17.38 -4.13 -7.88
N ARG A 294 -16.06 -4.25 -7.72
CA ARG A 294 -15.05 -3.76 -8.67
C ARG A 294 -15.35 -4.25 -10.09
N THR A 295 -15.58 -5.55 -10.23
CA THR A 295 -15.86 -6.19 -11.51
C THR A 295 -17.15 -5.65 -12.14
N CYS A 296 -18.21 -5.52 -11.36
CA CYS A 296 -19.48 -4.94 -11.80
C CYS A 296 -19.32 -3.48 -12.25
N VAL A 297 -18.57 -2.65 -11.52
CA VAL A 297 -18.32 -1.24 -11.88
C VAL A 297 -17.49 -1.16 -13.18
N MET A 298 -16.39 -1.91 -13.29
CA MET A 298 -15.55 -1.91 -14.48
C MET A 298 -16.35 -2.31 -15.73
N CYS A 299 -17.12 -3.41 -15.64
CA CYS A 299 -17.95 -3.88 -16.74
C CYS A 299 -19.13 -2.95 -17.07
N MET A 300 -19.68 -2.26 -16.07
CA MET A 300 -20.70 -1.22 -16.27
C MET A 300 -20.15 -0.06 -17.12
N ILE A 301 -18.92 0.37 -16.84
CA ILE A 301 -18.23 1.43 -17.57
C ILE A 301 -17.84 0.98 -18.98
N THR A 302 -17.22 -0.19 -19.13
CA THR A 302 -16.85 -0.71 -20.46
C THR A 302 -18.08 -0.99 -21.32
N GLY A 303 -19.20 -1.42 -20.71
CA GLY A 303 -20.47 -1.59 -21.43
C GLY A 303 -21.28 -0.31 -21.66
N ARG A 304 -20.83 0.84 -21.13
CA ARG A 304 -21.50 2.16 -21.20
C ARG A 304 -22.95 2.16 -20.70
N SER A 305 -23.34 1.19 -19.87
CA SER A 305 -24.72 1.01 -19.45
C SER A 305 -24.80 0.46 -18.03
N PHE A 306 -25.61 1.12 -17.20
CA PHE A 306 -25.83 0.77 -15.81
C PHE A 306 -26.39 -0.66 -15.62
N VAL A 307 -27.07 -1.22 -16.63
CA VAL A 307 -27.65 -2.57 -16.56
C VAL A 307 -26.60 -3.66 -16.40
N TYR A 308 -25.36 -3.41 -16.84
CA TYR A 308 -24.30 -4.40 -16.76
C TYR A 308 -23.76 -4.60 -15.35
N PHE A 309 -24.03 -3.67 -14.42
CA PHE A 309 -23.72 -3.87 -13.01
C PHE A 309 -24.39 -5.15 -12.48
N ASP A 310 -25.69 -5.32 -12.73
CA ASP A 310 -26.44 -6.50 -12.30
C ASP A 310 -26.19 -7.72 -13.19
N ARG A 311 -26.08 -7.55 -14.51
CA ARG A 311 -25.85 -8.69 -15.43
C ARG A 311 -24.53 -9.41 -15.15
N VAL A 312 -23.49 -8.66 -14.79
CA VAL A 312 -22.18 -9.23 -14.42
C VAL A 312 -22.27 -9.96 -13.08
N ARG A 313 -23.07 -9.45 -12.14
CA ARG A 313 -23.36 -10.15 -10.88
C ARG A 313 -24.08 -11.48 -11.12
N VAL A 314 -25.09 -11.49 -12.00
CA VAL A 314 -25.79 -12.70 -12.41
C VAL A 314 -24.85 -13.68 -13.10
N PHE A 315 -23.96 -13.20 -13.99
CA PHE A 315 -22.93 -14.03 -14.61
C PHE A 315 -21.99 -14.67 -13.60
N ALA A 316 -21.45 -13.91 -12.64
CA ALA A 316 -20.59 -14.43 -11.58
C ALA A 316 -21.29 -15.51 -10.74
N GLN A 317 -22.57 -15.30 -10.41
CA GLN A 317 -23.39 -16.30 -9.71
C GLN A 317 -23.63 -17.56 -10.55
N ALA A 318 -23.90 -17.41 -11.85
CA ALA A 318 -24.10 -18.53 -12.76
C ALA A 318 -22.82 -19.36 -12.94
N CYS A 319 -21.64 -18.72 -12.95
CA CYS A 319 -20.36 -19.42 -12.91
C CYS A 319 -20.21 -20.25 -11.63
N SER A 320 -20.47 -19.66 -10.46
CA SER A 320 -20.40 -20.41 -9.19
C SER A 320 -21.39 -21.58 -9.14
N ALA A 321 -22.61 -21.41 -9.68
CA ALA A 321 -23.61 -22.48 -9.75
C ALA A 321 -23.23 -23.60 -10.75
N ALA A 322 -22.43 -23.28 -11.78
CA ALA A 322 -21.94 -24.23 -12.75
C ALA A 322 -20.66 -24.98 -12.30
N ALA A 323 -20.19 -24.75 -11.07
CA ALA A 323 -19.03 -25.45 -10.53
C ALA A 323 -19.26 -26.96 -10.54
N GLY A 324 -18.38 -27.70 -11.23
CA GLY A 324 -18.48 -29.16 -11.37
C GLY A 324 -19.36 -29.67 -12.52
N ALA A 325 -20.04 -28.79 -13.27
CA ALA A 325 -20.83 -29.20 -14.43
C ALA A 325 -19.93 -29.70 -15.58
N SER A 326 -20.30 -30.83 -16.20
CA SER A 326 -19.57 -31.38 -17.36
C SER A 326 -19.88 -30.67 -18.67
N GLU A 327 -21.05 -30.01 -18.74
CA GLU A 327 -21.53 -29.24 -19.89
C GLU A 327 -22.03 -27.87 -19.41
N MET A 328 -22.02 -26.87 -20.30
CA MET A 328 -22.42 -25.52 -19.95
C MET A 328 -23.93 -25.46 -19.62
N PRO A 329 -24.32 -25.13 -18.37
CA PRO A 329 -25.72 -25.02 -18.01
C PRO A 329 -26.39 -23.84 -18.72
N GLU A 330 -27.68 -23.96 -19.02
CA GLU A 330 -28.44 -22.92 -19.72
C GLU A 330 -28.44 -21.57 -18.98
N ALA A 331 -28.43 -21.59 -17.65
CA ALA A 331 -28.32 -20.38 -16.84
C ALA A 331 -27.02 -19.61 -17.10
N LEU A 332 -25.88 -20.31 -17.21
CA LEU A 332 -24.59 -19.71 -17.54
C LEU A 332 -24.56 -19.21 -18.98
N ARG A 333 -25.13 -19.99 -19.92
CA ARG A 333 -25.27 -19.59 -21.32
C ARG A 333 -26.11 -18.32 -21.48
N SER A 334 -27.25 -18.26 -20.78
CA SER A 334 -28.12 -17.07 -20.77
C SER A 334 -27.39 -15.86 -20.19
N ALA A 335 -26.70 -16.03 -19.06
CA ALA A 335 -25.95 -14.94 -18.44
C ALA A 335 -24.85 -14.40 -19.37
N LEU A 336 -24.18 -15.26 -20.14
CA LEU A 336 -23.20 -14.85 -21.16
C LEU A 336 -23.84 -14.09 -22.33
N ARG A 337 -25.02 -14.51 -22.80
CA ARG A 337 -25.79 -13.79 -23.84
C ARG A 337 -26.21 -12.39 -23.43
N ASP A 338 -26.46 -12.19 -22.14
CA ASP A 338 -26.84 -10.89 -21.61
C ASP A 338 -25.67 -9.88 -21.56
N LEU A 339 -24.42 -10.33 -21.74
CA LEU A 339 -23.25 -9.47 -21.80
C LEU A 339 -22.95 -9.05 -23.25
N SER A 340 -22.80 -7.75 -23.51
CA SER A 340 -22.31 -7.30 -24.83
C SER A 340 -20.86 -7.72 -25.05
N LEU A 341 -20.40 -7.66 -26.31
CA LEU A 341 -19.01 -7.93 -26.65
C LEU A 341 -18.03 -7.04 -25.85
N ASP A 342 -18.32 -5.74 -25.71
CA ASP A 342 -17.48 -4.80 -24.93
C ASP A 342 -17.39 -5.18 -23.45
N VAL A 343 -18.49 -5.68 -22.87
CA VAL A 343 -18.49 -6.16 -21.48
C VAL A 343 -17.71 -7.46 -21.35
N ARG A 344 -17.89 -8.40 -22.29
CA ARG A 344 -17.12 -9.66 -22.32
C ARG A 344 -15.62 -9.40 -22.40
N MET A 345 -15.21 -8.51 -23.32
CA MET A 345 -13.83 -8.08 -23.48
C MET A 345 -13.31 -7.30 -22.27
N GLY A 346 -14.13 -6.42 -21.69
CA GLY A 346 -13.80 -5.68 -20.48
C GLY A 346 -13.54 -6.61 -19.29
N TYR A 347 -14.44 -7.59 -19.06
CA TYR A 347 -14.28 -8.61 -18.04
C TYR A 347 -12.98 -9.42 -18.26
N TYR A 348 -12.74 -9.87 -19.49
CA TYR A 348 -11.56 -10.68 -19.81
C TYR A 348 -10.24 -9.91 -19.64
N ARG A 349 -10.19 -8.63 -20.03
CA ARG A 349 -8.95 -7.84 -20.03
C ARG A 349 -8.63 -7.19 -18.69
N PHE A 350 -9.64 -6.70 -17.96
CA PHE A 350 -9.43 -5.84 -16.79
C PHE A 350 -9.80 -6.50 -15.45
N CYS A 351 -10.45 -7.67 -15.48
CA CYS A 351 -10.92 -8.37 -14.28
C CYS A 351 -10.27 -9.76 -14.15
N GLU A 352 -8.94 -9.84 -14.26
CA GLU A 352 -8.19 -11.11 -14.23
C GLU A 352 -8.43 -11.90 -12.93
N ASP A 353 -8.47 -11.22 -11.80
CA ASP A 353 -8.78 -11.81 -10.50
C ASP A 353 -10.20 -12.38 -10.43
N ALA A 354 -11.19 -11.68 -10.98
CA ALA A 354 -12.56 -12.18 -11.06
C ALA A 354 -12.64 -13.40 -12.00
N TYR A 355 -11.90 -13.39 -13.10
CA TYR A 355 -11.77 -14.55 -13.99
C TYR A 355 -11.17 -15.76 -13.25
N ARG A 356 -10.11 -15.57 -12.46
CA ARG A 356 -9.51 -16.63 -11.62
C ARG A 356 -10.48 -17.16 -10.56
N VAL A 357 -11.34 -16.31 -10.01
CA VAL A 357 -12.29 -16.73 -8.95
C VAL A 357 -13.55 -17.38 -9.51
N HIS A 358 -14.08 -16.89 -10.64
CA HIS A 358 -15.37 -17.35 -11.15
C HIS A 358 -15.26 -18.32 -12.32
N VAL A 359 -14.30 -18.13 -13.23
CA VAL A 359 -14.20 -18.90 -14.48
C VAL A 359 -13.18 -20.05 -14.36
N GLU A 360 -12.02 -19.83 -13.76
CA GLU A 360 -11.01 -20.90 -13.62
C GLU A 360 -11.47 -22.14 -12.86
N PRO A 361 -12.33 -22.05 -11.82
CA PRO A 361 -12.82 -23.23 -11.12
C PRO A 361 -13.81 -24.09 -11.91
N LEU A 362 -14.30 -23.62 -13.07
CA LEU A 362 -15.17 -24.41 -13.93
C LEU A 362 -14.43 -25.62 -14.50
N GLN A 363 -15.15 -26.71 -14.76
CA GLN A 363 -14.60 -27.89 -15.43
C GLN A 363 -14.12 -27.54 -16.84
N GLU A 364 -13.03 -28.19 -17.28
CA GLU A 364 -12.30 -27.83 -18.51
C GLU A 364 -13.18 -27.65 -19.77
N PRO A 365 -14.16 -28.53 -20.08
CA PRO A 365 -15.03 -28.34 -21.24
C PRO A 365 -15.84 -27.05 -21.18
N VAL A 366 -16.40 -26.72 -20.02
CA VAL A 366 -17.20 -25.51 -19.78
C VAL A 366 -16.28 -24.29 -19.75
N ARG A 367 -15.18 -24.36 -18.99
CA ARG A 367 -14.19 -23.29 -18.87
C ARG A 367 -13.66 -22.83 -20.22
N ARG A 368 -13.33 -23.77 -21.11
CA ARG A 368 -12.84 -23.46 -22.47
C ARG A 368 -13.87 -22.70 -23.29
N GLN A 369 -15.14 -23.12 -23.23
CA GLN A 369 -16.23 -22.44 -23.95
C GLN A 369 -16.45 -21.02 -23.39
N VAL A 370 -16.58 -20.88 -22.06
CA VAL A 370 -16.73 -19.56 -21.41
C VAL A 370 -15.58 -18.63 -21.80
N ARG A 371 -14.33 -19.12 -21.76
CA ARG A 371 -13.15 -18.34 -22.15
C ARG A 371 -13.22 -17.87 -23.61
N ALA A 372 -13.60 -18.75 -24.54
CA ALA A 372 -13.73 -18.39 -25.95
C ALA A 372 -14.82 -17.31 -26.14
N ILE A 373 -15.96 -17.45 -25.48
CA ILE A 373 -17.07 -16.48 -25.54
C ILE A 373 -16.65 -15.12 -24.96
N LEU A 374 -15.96 -15.11 -23.80
CA LEU A 374 -15.48 -13.88 -23.17
C LEU A 374 -14.42 -13.14 -24.01
N ARG A 375 -13.62 -13.88 -24.78
CA ARG A 375 -12.64 -13.33 -25.73
C ARG A 375 -13.26 -12.82 -27.03
N GLY A 376 -14.54 -13.09 -27.26
CA GLY A 376 -15.19 -12.84 -28.55
C GLY A 376 -14.79 -13.83 -29.65
N ASP A 377 -14.11 -14.92 -29.31
CA ASP A 377 -13.70 -15.97 -30.26
C ASP A 377 -14.88 -16.89 -30.63
N ALA A 378 -15.98 -16.83 -29.87
CA ALA A 378 -17.20 -17.61 -30.08
C ALA A 378 -18.45 -16.83 -29.64
N GLU A 379 -19.60 -17.19 -30.22
CA GLU A 379 -20.90 -16.74 -29.75
C GLU A 379 -21.39 -17.58 -28.56
N PRO A 380 -22.17 -16.99 -27.63
CA PRO A 380 -22.64 -17.69 -26.44
C PRO A 380 -23.66 -18.81 -26.67
#